data_AF-A0A5N6QM20-F1
#
_entry.id   AF-A0A5N6QM20-F1
#
_cell.length_a   1.000
_cell.length_b   1.000
_cell.length_c   1.000
_cell.angle_alpha   90.00
_cell.angle_beta   90.00
_cell.angle_gamma   90.00
#
_symmetry.space_group_name_H-M   'P 1'
#
loop_
_entity.id
_entity.type
_entity.pdbx_description
1 polymer ?
#
loop_
_entity_poly.entity_id
_entity_poly.type
_entity_poly.pdbx_seq_one_letter_code
_entity_poly.pdbx_strand_id
1 'polypeptide(L)'
;MNNHYYKMIISLVGLMAQISVASVVSTGDFNKDFFVTWSPSHVNTSDDGRTRSLKLDQESDMQIKLVPGYSAGTVVAYYLSSDQPNRDELDFEFLGNVIGEPYILQTNVYADGFDDREERINLWFDPTKDFHMYSILWNLHQIVFMVDWIPIRVYRNHADKGVAFPRWQPMGIKSSLWNGDSWATHGGREKIDWSKGPFIASFRNYKIDACVWKGNARFCRADSSKNWWNEERFSTLTSIQRRWFKWVRKYHMIYDYCQDNQRFQNNLPKECSLPKY
;
A
#
# COMPACT_ATOMS: atom_id res chain seq x y z
N MET A 1 -48.29 5.10 -75.78
CA MET A 1 -49.25 3.98 -75.69
C MET A 1 -48.85 3.18 -74.46
N ASN A 2 -49.49 3.39 -73.30
CA ASN A 2 -50.64 2.60 -72.79
C ASN A 2 -50.42 1.08 -72.93
N ASN A 3 -50.71 0.18 -72.00
CA ASN A 3 -51.05 0.20 -70.57
C ASN A 3 -51.18 -1.30 -70.16
N HIS A 4 -50.95 -1.64 -68.89
CA HIS A 4 -51.36 -2.89 -68.20
C HIS A 4 -50.63 -4.22 -68.56
N TYR A 5 -50.43 -5.23 -67.69
CA TYR A 5 -51.19 -5.75 -66.54
C TYR A 5 -50.28 -6.50 -65.51
N TYR A 6 -50.54 -6.26 -64.22
CA TYR A 6 -50.62 -7.19 -63.05
C TYR A 6 -49.41 -8.04 -62.61
N LYS A 7 -48.79 -7.69 -61.47
CA LYS A 7 -49.03 -8.21 -60.10
C LYS A 7 -48.54 -9.66 -59.87
N MET A 8 -47.38 -9.79 -59.24
CA MET A 8 -47.14 -10.87 -58.29
C MET A 8 -46.45 -10.30 -57.05
N ILE A 9 -47.18 -10.36 -55.94
CA ILE A 9 -46.79 -9.94 -54.60
C ILE A 9 -45.80 -10.97 -54.07
N ILE A 10 -44.57 -10.57 -53.78
CA ILE A 10 -43.68 -11.29 -52.87
C ILE A 10 -43.24 -10.28 -51.81
N SER A 11 -43.98 -10.25 -50.70
CA SER A 11 -43.59 -9.57 -49.48
C SER A 11 -42.47 -10.37 -48.84
N LEU A 12 -41.21 -9.99 -49.09
CA LEU A 12 -40.08 -10.47 -48.31
C LEU A 12 -39.96 -9.56 -47.08
N VAL A 13 -40.56 -9.99 -45.97
CA VAL A 13 -40.24 -9.43 -44.65
C VAL A 13 -38.82 -9.87 -44.33
N GLY A 14 -37.84 -9.04 -44.71
CA GLY A 14 -36.45 -9.20 -44.33
C GLY A 14 -36.33 -8.98 -42.82
N LEU A 15 -36.13 -10.07 -42.09
CA LEU A 15 -35.75 -10.08 -40.69
C LEU A 15 -34.44 -9.26 -40.56
N MET A 16 -34.52 -8.02 -40.07
CA MET A 16 -33.34 -7.26 -39.65
C MET A 16 -32.77 -7.93 -38.40
N ALA A 17 -31.98 -8.97 -38.60
CA ALA A 17 -31.05 -9.42 -37.58
C ALA A 17 -30.04 -8.29 -37.37
N GLN A 18 -30.22 -7.51 -36.30
CA GLN A 18 -29.18 -6.62 -35.82
C GLN A 18 -27.96 -7.48 -35.51
N ILE A 19 -26.98 -7.45 -36.41
CA ILE A 19 -25.65 -8.01 -36.14
C ILE A 19 -25.02 -7.05 -35.13
N SER A 20 -25.18 -7.36 -33.85
CA SER A 20 -24.43 -6.73 -32.78
C SER A 20 -22.96 -7.02 -33.02
N VAL A 21 -22.23 -6.07 -33.62
CA VAL A 21 -20.78 -6.15 -33.71
C VAL A 21 -20.27 -5.90 -32.30
N ALA A 22 -20.03 -6.98 -31.55
CA ALA A 22 -19.34 -6.88 -30.27
C ALA A 22 -17.99 -6.20 -30.52
N SER A 23 -17.73 -5.12 -29.79
CA SER A 23 -16.41 -4.49 -29.76
C SER A 23 -15.36 -5.55 -29.41
N VAL A 24 -14.20 -5.48 -30.05
CA VAL A 24 -13.05 -6.29 -29.67
C VAL A 24 -12.71 -5.92 -28.23
N VAL A 25 -13.09 -6.76 -27.28
CA VAL A 25 -12.56 -6.69 -25.93
C VAL A 25 -11.11 -7.14 -26.06
N SER A 26 -10.21 -6.16 -26.14
CA SER A 26 -8.78 -6.43 -26.10
C SER A 26 -8.50 -7.16 -24.80
N THR A 27 -7.78 -8.24 -24.96
CA THR A 27 -7.57 -9.27 -23.98
C THR A 27 -6.09 -9.12 -23.62
N GLY A 28 -5.82 -8.33 -22.58
CA GLY A 28 -4.46 -7.89 -22.24
C GLY A 28 -3.49 -9.05 -22.05
N ASP A 29 -2.26 -8.87 -22.51
CA ASP A 29 -1.19 -9.85 -22.47
C ASP A 29 0.00 -9.21 -21.77
N PHE A 30 0.25 -9.61 -20.52
CA PHE A 30 1.31 -9.06 -19.70
C PHE A 30 2.68 -9.18 -20.36
N ASN A 31 2.91 -10.16 -21.24
CA ASN A 31 4.19 -10.31 -21.95
C ASN A 31 4.40 -9.25 -23.03
N LYS A 32 3.32 -8.67 -23.56
CA LYS A 32 3.36 -7.65 -24.62
C LYS A 32 3.22 -6.24 -24.05
N ASP A 33 2.40 -6.10 -23.02
CA ASP A 33 1.96 -4.80 -22.53
C ASP A 33 2.89 -4.27 -21.40
N PHE A 34 3.63 -5.15 -20.72
CA PHE A 34 4.44 -4.81 -19.55
C PHE A 34 5.77 -5.58 -19.50
N PHE A 35 6.89 -4.88 -19.41
CA PHE A 35 8.20 -5.51 -19.19
C PHE A 35 8.52 -5.66 -17.70
N VAL A 36 9.18 -6.77 -17.35
CA VAL A 36 9.67 -7.00 -15.99
C VAL A 36 10.94 -6.17 -15.78
N THR A 37 10.85 -5.18 -14.91
CA THR A 37 11.94 -4.24 -14.64
C THR A 37 12.97 -4.76 -13.65
N TRP A 38 12.60 -5.69 -12.77
CA TRP A 38 13.48 -6.24 -11.74
C TRP A 38 13.07 -7.64 -11.27
N SER A 39 14.06 -8.42 -10.82
CA SER A 39 13.94 -9.82 -10.35
C SER A 39 13.07 -10.73 -11.25
N PRO A 40 13.49 -11.00 -12.50
CA PRO A 40 12.71 -11.82 -13.44
C PRO A 40 12.39 -13.23 -12.93
N SER A 41 13.24 -13.77 -12.05
CA SER A 41 13.03 -15.07 -11.40
C SER A 41 11.86 -15.09 -10.40
N HIS A 42 11.29 -13.94 -10.08
CA HIS A 42 10.20 -13.76 -9.11
C HIS A 42 8.91 -13.24 -9.75
N VAL A 43 8.87 -13.15 -11.07
CA VAL A 43 7.67 -12.85 -11.83
C VAL A 43 7.31 -14.08 -12.64
N ASN A 44 6.18 -14.69 -12.31
CA ASN A 44 5.64 -15.81 -13.08
C ASN A 44 4.41 -15.34 -13.85
N THR A 45 4.54 -15.24 -15.17
CA THR A 45 3.44 -14.91 -16.08
C THR A 45 2.89 -16.22 -16.64
N SER A 46 1.57 -16.40 -16.65
CA SER A 46 0.94 -17.57 -17.24
C SER A 46 1.26 -17.68 -18.73
N ASP A 47 1.25 -18.89 -19.27
CA ASP A 47 1.59 -19.16 -20.68
C ASP A 47 0.71 -18.38 -21.66
N ASP A 48 -0.53 -18.07 -21.27
CA ASP A 48 -1.47 -17.26 -22.05
C ASP A 48 -1.31 -15.74 -21.87
N GLY A 49 -0.35 -15.31 -21.04
CA GLY A 49 -0.07 -13.90 -20.75
C GLY A 49 -1.16 -13.19 -19.94
N ARG A 50 -2.23 -13.88 -19.55
CA ARG A 50 -3.42 -13.26 -18.92
C ARG A 50 -3.24 -13.00 -17.43
N THR A 51 -2.37 -13.76 -16.78
CA THR A 51 -2.17 -13.69 -15.33
C THR A 51 -0.69 -13.51 -15.04
N ARG A 52 -0.34 -12.52 -14.21
CA ARG A 52 1.01 -12.35 -13.71
C ARG A 52 0.99 -12.46 -12.19
N SER A 53 1.79 -13.37 -11.67
CA SER A 53 1.95 -13.63 -10.25
C SER A 53 3.36 -13.26 -9.83
N LEU A 54 3.46 -12.58 -8.70
CA LEU A 54 4.72 -12.12 -8.13
C LEU A 54 5.03 -13.01 -6.93
N LYS A 55 6.23 -13.58 -6.90
CA LYS A 55 6.75 -14.35 -5.78
C LYS A 55 7.57 -13.40 -4.90
N LEU A 56 7.33 -13.40 -3.60
CA LEU A 56 7.99 -12.48 -2.68
C LEU A 56 8.22 -13.07 -1.28
N ASP A 57 9.36 -12.76 -0.69
CA ASP A 57 9.84 -13.36 0.55
C ASP A 57 10.49 -12.30 1.51
N GLN A 58 9.73 -11.78 2.51
CA GLN A 58 10.02 -11.53 3.98
C GLN A 58 10.90 -10.42 4.64
N GLU A 59 10.26 -9.42 5.31
CA GLU A 59 10.65 -8.18 6.13
C GLU A 59 11.44 -7.02 5.49
N SER A 60 10.75 -5.96 5.09
CA SER A 60 11.23 -5.08 4.03
C SER A 60 11.89 -3.78 4.52
N ASP A 61 13.16 -3.61 4.18
CA ASP A 61 13.71 -2.29 3.87
C ASP A 61 13.45 -2.02 2.40
N MET A 62 13.02 -0.81 2.07
CA MET A 62 12.92 -0.38 0.69
C MET A 62 13.48 1.03 0.57
N GLN A 63 14.44 1.23 -0.34
CA GLN A 63 14.83 2.57 -0.72
C GLN A 63 13.88 3.08 -1.79
N ILE A 64 13.17 4.16 -1.49
CA ILE A 64 12.16 4.75 -2.38
C ILE A 64 12.56 6.19 -2.70
N LYS A 65 12.42 6.56 -3.97
CA LYS A 65 12.45 7.95 -4.44
C LYS A 65 11.13 8.27 -5.13
N LEU A 66 10.44 9.30 -4.66
CA LEU A 66 9.06 9.61 -5.04
C LEU A 66 8.96 10.41 -6.34
N VAL A 67 7.73 10.56 -6.83
CA VAL A 67 7.43 11.26 -8.08
C VAL A 67 7.78 12.75 -7.94
N PRO A 68 8.69 13.29 -8.78
CA PRO A 68 9.04 14.71 -8.72
C PRO A 68 7.97 15.60 -9.36
N GLY A 69 7.98 16.89 -9.03
CA GLY A 69 7.12 17.88 -9.66
C GLY A 69 5.65 17.76 -9.22
N TYR A 70 4.73 17.92 -10.17
CA TYR A 70 3.29 17.82 -9.88
C TYR A 70 2.91 16.34 -9.69
N SER A 71 2.53 15.98 -8.48
CA SER A 71 2.19 14.61 -8.09
C SER A 71 0.83 14.50 -7.39
N ALA A 72 0.05 15.58 -7.39
CA ALA A 72 -1.28 15.58 -6.77
C ALA A 72 -2.15 14.45 -7.34
N GLY A 73 -2.96 13.83 -6.48
CA GLY A 73 -3.78 12.67 -6.79
C GLY A 73 -3.02 11.34 -6.82
N THR A 74 -1.69 11.33 -6.91
CA THR A 74 -0.93 10.07 -6.88
C THR A 74 -0.75 9.53 -5.46
N VAL A 75 -0.81 8.20 -5.33
CA VAL A 75 -0.43 7.48 -4.12
C VAL A 75 0.63 6.46 -4.49
N VAL A 76 1.82 6.61 -3.92
CA VAL A 76 2.83 5.53 -3.92
C VAL A 76 2.62 4.74 -2.63
N ALA A 77 2.37 3.45 -2.73
CA ALA A 77 2.20 2.59 -1.56
C ALA A 77 3.32 1.56 -1.47
N TYR A 78 3.72 1.28 -0.23
CA TYR A 78 4.66 0.24 0.14
C TYR A 78 4.18 -0.36 1.46
N TYR A 79 3.74 -1.62 1.41
CA TYR A 79 2.94 -2.16 2.49
C TYR A 79 3.12 -3.67 2.63
N LEU A 80 2.76 -4.19 3.80
CA LEU A 80 2.63 -5.63 4.04
C LEU A 80 1.15 -5.95 4.15
N SER A 81 0.68 -7.03 3.52
CA SER A 81 -0.73 -7.43 3.60
C SER A 81 -0.88 -8.94 3.58
N SER A 82 -1.79 -9.49 4.39
CA SER A 82 -2.20 -10.88 4.33
C SER A 82 -3.33 -11.08 3.33
N ASP A 83 -3.38 -12.26 2.71
CA ASP A 83 -4.43 -12.61 1.74
C ASP A 83 -5.59 -13.33 2.44
N GLN A 84 -6.19 -12.70 3.45
CA GLN A 84 -7.36 -13.22 4.20
C GLN A 84 -8.51 -12.20 4.21
N PRO A 85 -9.77 -12.62 4.42
CA PRO A 85 -10.90 -11.69 4.51
C PRO A 85 -10.75 -10.66 5.63
N ASN A 86 -10.26 -11.09 6.79
CA ASN A 86 -9.93 -10.26 7.96
C ASN A 86 -8.45 -9.86 7.92
N ARG A 87 -7.98 -9.37 6.77
CA ARG A 87 -6.55 -9.15 6.54
C ARG A 87 -5.88 -8.29 7.62
N ASP A 88 -4.63 -8.65 7.90
CA ASP A 88 -3.68 -7.78 8.56
C ASP A 88 -2.94 -6.99 7.47
N GLU A 89 -2.67 -5.70 7.70
CA GLU A 89 -2.00 -4.83 6.74
C GLU A 89 -1.23 -3.72 7.45
N LEU A 90 -0.04 -3.37 6.94
CA LEU A 90 0.86 -2.35 7.47
C LEU A 90 1.32 -1.45 6.33
N ASP A 91 0.94 -0.18 6.37
CA ASP A 91 1.05 0.69 5.22
C ASP A 91 2.08 1.80 5.40
N PHE A 92 2.88 2.03 4.36
CA PHE A 92 3.36 3.35 3.99
C PHE A 92 2.63 3.80 2.73
N GLU A 93 2.01 4.97 2.79
CA GLU A 93 1.38 5.62 1.64
C GLU A 93 1.93 7.04 1.51
N PHE A 94 2.57 7.32 0.38
CA PHE A 94 3.08 8.63 0.05
C PHE A 94 2.05 9.35 -0.80
N LEU A 95 1.45 10.39 -0.23
CA LEU A 95 0.43 11.19 -0.88
C LEU A 95 1.12 12.33 -1.63
N GLY A 96 1.03 12.28 -2.96
CA GLY A 96 1.60 13.31 -3.81
C GLY A 96 0.90 14.65 -3.65
N ASN A 97 1.55 15.70 -4.13
CA ASN A 97 1.11 17.07 -3.92
C ASN A 97 1.33 17.96 -5.15
N VAL A 98 0.78 19.17 -5.11
CA VAL A 98 1.06 20.21 -6.10
C VAL A 98 2.51 20.68 -6.01
N ILE A 99 3.02 21.33 -7.06
CA ILE A 99 4.42 21.77 -7.12
C ILE A 99 4.72 22.72 -5.95
N GLY A 100 5.80 22.44 -5.23
CA GLY A 100 6.30 23.28 -4.13
C GLY A 100 5.73 22.93 -2.76
N GLU A 101 4.67 22.13 -2.69
CA GLU A 101 4.10 21.64 -1.44
C GLU A 101 4.73 20.30 -1.02
N PRO A 102 4.87 20.03 0.29
CA PRO A 102 5.52 18.82 0.77
C PRO A 102 4.66 17.58 0.50
N TYR A 103 5.33 16.45 0.27
CA TYR A 103 4.69 15.14 0.34
C TYR A 103 4.20 14.86 1.77
N ILE A 104 3.08 14.15 1.86
CA ILE A 104 2.60 13.57 3.11
C ILE A 104 2.94 12.09 3.12
N LEU A 105 3.57 11.62 4.19
CA LEU A 105 3.69 10.20 4.47
C LEU A 105 2.59 9.78 5.45
N GLN A 106 1.68 8.94 4.97
CA GLN A 106 0.67 8.27 5.77
C GLN A 106 1.18 6.88 6.16
N THR A 107 0.93 6.49 7.41
CA THR A 107 1.03 5.09 7.84
C THR A 107 -0.32 4.61 8.33
N ASN A 108 -0.62 3.33 8.15
CA ASN A 108 -1.83 2.71 8.67
C ASN A 108 -1.54 1.29 9.19
N VAL A 109 -2.43 0.80 10.05
CA VAL A 109 -2.36 -0.55 10.62
C VAL A 109 -3.75 -1.17 10.62
N TYR A 110 -3.92 -2.18 9.77
CA TYR A 110 -5.06 -3.09 9.81
C TYR A 110 -4.68 -4.31 10.63
N ALA A 111 -5.53 -4.66 11.58
CA ALA A 111 -5.35 -5.85 12.40
C ALA A 111 -6.68 -6.56 12.57
N ASP A 112 -6.72 -7.84 12.19
CA ASP A 112 -7.93 -8.68 12.22
C ASP A 112 -9.11 -8.05 11.45
N GLY A 113 -8.81 -7.43 10.30
CA GLY A 113 -9.78 -6.74 9.45
C GLY A 113 -10.22 -5.36 9.95
N PHE A 114 -9.73 -4.88 11.10
CA PHE A 114 -10.05 -3.55 11.61
C PHE A 114 -9.05 -2.50 11.10
N ASP A 115 -9.56 -1.45 10.47
CA ASP A 115 -8.85 -0.29 9.91
C ASP A 115 -8.83 0.92 10.89
N ASP A 116 -8.77 2.14 10.35
CA ASP A 116 -8.94 3.46 10.93
C ASP A 116 -7.79 3.88 11.87
N ARG A 117 -6.55 3.58 11.50
CA ARG A 117 -5.36 3.91 12.31
C ARG A 117 -4.36 4.77 11.57
N GLU A 118 -4.82 5.74 10.81
CA GLU A 118 -3.95 6.58 10.00
C GLU A 118 -3.16 7.56 10.89
N GLU A 119 -1.86 7.64 10.63
CA GLU A 119 -1.02 8.74 11.10
C GLU A 119 -0.37 9.39 9.88
N ARG A 120 -0.28 10.72 9.84
CA ARG A 120 0.32 11.46 8.72
C ARG A 120 1.43 12.37 9.22
N ILE A 121 2.55 12.39 8.50
CA ILE A 121 3.67 13.28 8.77
C ILE A 121 4.13 14.02 7.51
N ASN A 122 4.74 15.18 7.72
CA ASN A 122 5.64 15.78 6.74
C ASN A 122 7.06 15.23 6.93
N LEU A 123 7.77 14.95 5.84
CA LEU A 123 9.17 14.51 5.90
C LEU A 123 10.11 15.70 6.13
N TRP A 124 11.26 15.46 6.77
CA TRP A 124 12.31 16.46 7.03
C TRP A 124 13.30 16.63 5.87
N PHE A 125 12.97 16.10 4.70
CA PHE A 125 13.73 16.16 3.46
C PHE A 125 12.75 16.12 2.28
N ASP A 126 13.25 16.42 1.07
CA ASP A 126 12.49 16.25 -0.17
C ASP A 126 12.65 14.81 -0.70
N PRO A 127 11.63 13.94 -0.57
CA PRO A 127 11.72 12.52 -0.95
C PRO A 127 11.77 12.29 -2.47
N THR A 128 11.69 13.36 -3.28
CA THR A 128 11.78 13.27 -4.74
C THR A 128 13.22 13.43 -5.25
N LYS A 129 14.13 13.94 -4.41
CA LYS A 129 15.51 14.27 -4.81
C LYS A 129 16.48 13.12 -4.69
N ASP A 130 16.35 12.32 -3.64
CA ASP A 130 17.18 11.14 -3.42
C ASP A 130 16.36 9.97 -2.87
N PHE A 131 16.99 8.80 -2.82
CA PHE A 131 16.41 7.61 -2.23
C PHE A 131 16.55 7.66 -0.70
N HIS A 132 15.44 7.44 -0.02
CA HIS A 132 15.39 7.29 1.42
C HIS A 132 14.92 5.90 1.80
N MET A 133 15.35 5.41 2.95
CA MET A 133 15.03 4.06 3.40
C MET A 133 13.75 4.05 4.24
N TYR A 134 12.80 3.22 3.84
CA TYR A 134 11.53 3.01 4.54
C TYR A 134 11.47 1.57 5.03
N SER A 135 11.33 1.41 6.33
CA SER A 135 11.49 0.11 6.99
C SER A 135 10.36 -0.16 7.96
N ILE A 136 9.96 -1.43 8.05
CA ILE A 136 9.00 -1.93 9.03
C ILE A 136 9.69 -3.02 9.83
N LEU A 137 9.89 -2.79 11.12
CA LEU A 137 10.23 -3.85 12.07
C LEU A 137 8.93 -4.41 12.62
N TRP A 138 8.67 -5.71 12.42
CA TRP A 138 7.48 -6.37 12.93
C TRP A 138 7.84 -7.62 13.74
N ASN A 139 7.65 -7.53 15.05
CA ASN A 139 7.95 -8.62 15.98
C ASN A 139 6.79 -8.89 16.94
N LEU A 140 7.00 -9.80 17.90
CA LEU A 140 6.01 -10.17 18.91
C LEU A 140 5.59 -9.03 19.86
N HIS A 141 6.39 -7.96 19.94
CA HIS A 141 6.22 -6.90 20.92
C HIS A 141 5.63 -5.62 20.30
N GLN A 142 5.99 -5.33 19.06
CA GLN A 142 5.69 -4.07 18.40
C GLN A 142 5.83 -4.14 16.87
N ILE A 143 5.19 -3.17 16.23
CA ILE A 143 5.48 -2.76 14.86
C ILE A 143 6.11 -1.37 14.94
N VAL A 144 7.24 -1.17 14.26
CA VAL A 144 7.92 0.12 14.20
C VAL A 144 8.11 0.51 12.74
N PHE A 145 7.49 1.63 12.36
CA PHE A 145 7.71 2.25 11.04
C PHE A 145 8.88 3.23 11.16
N MET A 146 9.84 3.14 10.24
CA MET A 146 11.05 3.95 10.25
C MET A 146 11.31 4.58 8.89
N VAL A 147 11.89 5.79 8.95
CA VAL A 147 12.44 6.51 7.79
C VAL A 147 13.89 6.82 8.10
N ASP A 148 14.83 6.31 7.30
CA ASP A 148 16.28 6.42 7.55
C ASP A 148 16.66 6.09 8.99
N TRP A 149 16.14 4.97 9.52
CA TRP A 149 16.34 4.48 10.90
C TRP A 149 15.67 5.32 12.01
N ILE A 150 15.00 6.42 11.67
CA ILE A 150 14.24 7.25 12.60
C ILE A 150 12.84 6.65 12.77
N PRO A 151 12.45 6.18 13.97
CA PRO A 151 11.09 5.69 14.21
C PRO A 151 10.10 6.84 14.08
N ILE A 152 9.13 6.67 13.18
CA ILE A 152 8.05 7.65 12.97
C ILE A 152 6.75 7.23 13.66
N ARG A 153 6.55 5.91 13.86
CA ARG A 153 5.38 5.31 14.50
C ARG A 153 5.76 4.03 15.23
N VAL A 154 5.14 3.81 16.38
CA VAL A 154 5.18 2.55 17.12
C VAL A 154 3.76 2.08 17.39
N TYR A 155 3.44 0.86 16.97
CA TYR A 155 2.22 0.15 17.33
C TYR A 155 2.57 -1.01 18.25
N ARG A 156 2.21 -0.91 19.53
CA ARG A 156 2.56 -1.89 20.56
C ARG A 156 1.57 -3.05 20.56
N ASN A 157 2.09 -4.26 20.77
CA ASN A 157 1.24 -5.41 21.02
C ASN A 157 0.64 -5.32 22.44
N HIS A 158 -0.61 -4.86 22.52
CA HIS A 158 -1.43 -4.85 23.74
C HIS A 158 -2.57 -5.87 23.65
N ALA A 159 -2.31 -7.02 23.03
CA ALA A 159 -3.32 -8.07 22.88
C ALA A 159 -3.79 -8.65 24.22
N ASP A 160 -2.95 -8.60 25.26
CA ASP A 160 -3.32 -8.90 26.66
C ASP A 160 -4.44 -7.98 27.17
N LYS A 161 -4.57 -6.78 26.60
CA LYS A 161 -5.62 -5.80 26.89
C LYS A 161 -6.71 -5.78 25.82
N GLY A 162 -6.73 -6.74 24.89
CA GLY A 162 -7.75 -6.86 23.85
C GLY A 162 -7.56 -5.91 22.66
N VAL A 163 -6.35 -5.36 22.45
CA VAL A 163 -6.02 -4.63 21.23
C VAL A 163 -5.64 -5.63 20.13
N ALA A 164 -6.22 -5.48 18.94
CA ALA A 164 -5.86 -6.30 17.79
C ALA A 164 -4.40 -6.06 17.39
N PHE A 165 -3.69 -7.12 16.98
CA PHE A 165 -2.31 -7.00 16.52
C PHE A 165 -2.05 -8.09 15.46
N PRO A 166 -1.35 -7.77 14.36
CA PRO A 166 -0.94 -8.75 13.35
C PRO A 166 -0.01 -9.79 13.96
N ARG A 167 -0.54 -10.98 14.28
CA ARG A 167 0.25 -12.06 14.91
C ARG A 167 0.14 -13.39 14.19
N TRP A 168 -0.95 -13.61 13.46
CA TRP A 168 -1.36 -14.95 13.02
C TRP A 168 -1.32 -15.13 11.51
N GLN A 169 -1.41 -14.04 10.77
CA GLN A 169 -1.51 -14.07 9.33
C GLN A 169 -0.14 -13.72 8.72
N PRO A 170 0.44 -14.60 7.89
CA PRO A 170 1.63 -14.22 7.14
C PRO A 170 1.27 -13.12 6.16
N MET A 171 2.17 -12.15 5.99
CA MET A 171 1.97 -11.04 5.06
C MET A 171 3.01 -11.08 3.94
N GLY A 172 2.57 -10.77 2.73
CA GLY A 172 3.44 -10.45 1.60
C GLY A 172 3.68 -8.95 1.55
N ILE A 173 4.89 -8.55 1.17
CA ILE A 173 5.19 -7.15 0.87
C ILE A 173 4.56 -6.80 -0.49
N LYS A 174 4.09 -5.58 -0.66
CA LYS A 174 3.45 -5.11 -1.88
C LYS A 174 3.91 -3.67 -2.12
N SER A 175 3.96 -3.26 -3.39
CA SER A 175 4.24 -1.87 -3.76
C SER A 175 3.44 -1.51 -4.99
N SER A 176 2.89 -0.30 -5.00
CA SER A 176 2.04 0.18 -6.09
C SER A 176 2.14 1.69 -6.25
N LEU A 177 1.78 2.16 -7.43
CA LEU A 177 1.55 3.57 -7.74
C LEU A 177 0.18 3.65 -8.41
N TRP A 178 -0.73 4.43 -7.84
CA TRP A 178 -2.12 4.49 -8.31
C TRP A 178 -2.73 5.88 -8.12
N ASN A 179 -3.90 6.10 -8.72
CA ASN A 179 -4.65 7.35 -8.62
C ASN A 179 -5.61 7.34 -7.42
N GLY A 180 -5.30 8.12 -6.39
CA GLY A 180 -6.11 8.36 -5.19
C GLY A 180 -6.86 9.69 -5.18
N ASP A 181 -7.24 10.24 -6.34
CA ASP A 181 -7.90 11.54 -6.53
C ASP A 181 -9.05 11.87 -5.58
N SER A 182 -9.78 10.88 -5.07
CA SER A 182 -10.89 11.12 -4.17
C SER A 182 -10.47 11.59 -2.78
N TRP A 183 -9.20 11.41 -2.39
CA TRP A 183 -8.76 11.69 -1.02
C TRP A 183 -7.27 12.11 -0.87
N ALA A 184 -6.38 11.68 -1.77
CA ALA A 184 -4.93 11.71 -1.55
C ALA A 184 -4.37 13.12 -1.26
N THR A 185 -4.71 14.10 -2.11
CA THR A 185 -4.15 15.45 -2.00
C THR A 185 -5.19 16.43 -1.47
N HIS A 186 -4.89 17.07 -0.34
CA HIS A 186 -5.79 18.03 0.34
C HIS A 186 -7.21 17.49 0.60
N GLY A 187 -7.34 16.20 0.88
CA GLY A 187 -8.63 15.54 1.05
C GLY A 187 -9.39 15.35 -0.26
N GLY A 188 -8.68 15.21 -1.37
CA GLY A 188 -9.24 15.03 -2.71
C GLY A 188 -9.64 16.32 -3.42
N ARG A 189 -9.24 17.49 -2.93
CA ARG A 189 -9.53 18.78 -3.58
C ARG A 189 -8.66 19.00 -4.81
N GLU A 190 -7.39 18.62 -4.73
CA GLU A 190 -6.46 18.65 -5.87
C GLU A 190 -6.53 17.31 -6.60
N LYS A 191 -6.58 17.35 -7.93
CA LYS A 191 -6.74 16.17 -8.79
C LYS A 191 -5.48 15.89 -9.57
N ILE A 192 -5.32 14.65 -10.00
CA ILE A 192 -4.26 14.23 -10.90
C ILE A 192 -4.42 14.95 -12.25
N ASP A 193 -3.32 15.54 -12.70
CA ASP A 193 -3.23 16.12 -14.04
C ASP A 193 -2.44 15.15 -14.93
N TRP A 194 -3.17 14.34 -15.70
CA TRP A 194 -2.57 13.35 -16.59
C TRP A 194 -1.63 13.96 -17.65
N SER A 195 -1.73 15.27 -17.94
CA SER A 195 -0.78 15.96 -18.83
C SER A 195 0.62 16.09 -18.23
N LYS A 196 0.77 15.88 -16.91
CA LYS A 196 2.06 15.88 -16.19
C LYS A 196 2.70 14.48 -16.12
N GLY A 197 2.02 13.48 -16.68
CA GLY A 197 2.56 12.12 -16.77
C GLY A 197 3.75 12.02 -17.73
N PRO A 198 4.51 10.91 -17.65
CA PRO A 198 4.34 9.79 -16.72
C PRO A 198 4.78 10.12 -15.29
N PHE A 199 4.02 9.62 -14.30
CA PHE A 199 4.39 9.69 -12.88
C PHE A 199 5.29 8.50 -12.55
N ILE A 200 6.52 8.77 -12.07
CA ILE A 200 7.54 7.74 -11.87
C ILE A 200 8.03 7.77 -10.42
N ALA A 201 7.73 6.71 -9.68
CA ALA A 201 8.38 6.39 -8.42
C ALA A 201 9.46 5.32 -8.65
N SER A 202 10.59 5.42 -7.96
CA SER A 202 11.72 4.50 -8.10
C SER A 202 11.96 3.75 -6.81
N PHE A 203 12.23 2.44 -6.93
CA PHE A 203 12.46 1.53 -5.81
C PHE A 203 13.81 0.83 -6.02
N ARG A 204 14.63 0.68 -4.97
CA ARG A 204 15.90 -0.05 -5.04
C ARG A 204 16.30 -0.64 -3.70
N ASN A 205 17.39 -1.43 -3.72
CA ASN A 205 18.09 -1.92 -2.53
C ASN A 205 17.15 -2.49 -1.46
N TYR A 206 16.19 -3.30 -1.92
CA TYR A 206 15.32 -3.97 -0.96
C TYR A 206 16.16 -4.93 -0.12
N LYS A 207 15.88 -4.97 1.17
CA LYS A 207 16.43 -5.99 2.07
C LYS A 207 15.27 -6.67 2.74
N ILE A 208 15.37 -8.00 2.81
CA ILE A 208 14.34 -8.82 3.41
C ILE A 208 14.95 -9.81 4.42
N ASP A 209 14.65 -9.64 5.72
CA ASP A 209 15.15 -10.45 6.83
C ASP A 209 14.02 -10.85 7.80
N ALA A 210 13.23 -11.89 7.45
CA ALA A 210 12.15 -12.37 8.31
C ALA A 210 12.09 -13.89 8.43
N CYS A 211 11.15 -14.35 9.27
CA CYS A 211 10.81 -15.75 9.38
C CYS A 211 9.87 -16.22 8.26
N VAL A 212 10.29 -17.31 7.59
CA VAL A 212 9.49 -17.95 6.54
C VAL A 212 8.31 -18.69 7.12
N TRP A 213 7.12 -18.28 6.71
CA TRP A 213 5.90 -19.00 7.03
C TRP A 213 5.92 -20.40 6.40
N LYS A 214 5.99 -21.43 7.26
CA LYS A 214 5.97 -22.85 6.87
C LYS A 214 4.69 -23.56 7.33
N GLY A 215 3.56 -22.85 7.28
CA GLY A 215 2.25 -23.40 7.67
C GLY A 215 1.92 -23.34 9.16
N ASN A 216 2.83 -22.84 10.01
CA ASN A 216 2.57 -22.69 11.44
C ASN A 216 3.28 -21.45 12.02
N ALA A 217 2.49 -20.53 12.59
CA ALA A 217 2.97 -19.29 13.19
C ALA A 217 4.00 -19.50 14.30
N ARG A 218 3.90 -20.60 15.05
CA ARG A 218 4.76 -20.86 16.21
C ARG A 218 6.25 -20.89 15.85
N PHE A 219 6.60 -21.26 14.62
CA PHE A 219 8.00 -21.27 14.16
C PHE A 219 8.62 -19.87 14.10
N CYS A 220 7.82 -18.85 13.80
CA CYS A 220 8.26 -17.45 13.74
C CYS A 220 8.22 -16.74 15.09
N ARG A 221 7.63 -17.40 16.10
CA ARG A 221 7.49 -16.87 17.46
C ARG A 221 8.47 -17.47 18.46
N ALA A 222 9.16 -18.54 18.07
CA ALA A 222 10.14 -19.14 18.95
C ALA A 222 11.32 -18.18 19.15
N ASP A 223 11.67 -17.94 20.41
CA ASP A 223 12.95 -17.33 20.77
C ASP A 223 14.06 -18.27 20.29
N SER A 224 14.72 -17.85 19.22
CA SER A 224 15.85 -18.56 18.64
C SER A 224 16.83 -17.52 18.15
N SER A 225 18.12 -17.88 18.09
CA SER A 225 19.17 -17.02 17.52
C SER A 225 18.92 -16.64 16.05
N LYS A 226 17.94 -17.27 15.39
CA LYS A 226 17.52 -16.98 14.01
C LYS A 226 16.48 -15.86 13.91
N ASN A 227 15.79 -15.52 15.00
CA ASN A 227 14.76 -14.48 15.05
C ASN A 227 15.24 -13.34 15.96
N TRP A 228 16.35 -12.70 15.59
CA TRP A 228 17.02 -11.69 16.41
C TRP A 228 16.08 -10.56 16.85
N TRP A 229 15.06 -10.25 16.04
CA TRP A 229 14.06 -9.21 16.31
C TRP A 229 13.16 -9.50 17.52
N ASN A 230 13.09 -10.73 18.02
CA ASN A 230 12.35 -11.08 19.24
C ASN A 230 13.21 -10.96 20.52
N GLU A 231 14.52 -10.67 20.40
CA GLU A 231 15.36 -10.45 21.58
C GLU A 231 14.87 -9.23 22.40
N GLU A 232 15.07 -9.27 23.72
CA GLU A 232 14.62 -8.25 24.65
C GLU A 232 15.02 -6.82 24.24
N ARG A 233 16.21 -6.64 23.65
CA ARG A 233 16.69 -5.33 23.17
C ARG A 233 15.86 -4.73 22.03
N PHE A 234 15.09 -5.54 21.30
CA PHE A 234 14.16 -5.09 20.24
C PHE A 234 12.70 -5.12 20.69
N SER A 235 12.45 -5.45 21.97
CA SER A 235 11.11 -5.44 22.54
C SER A 235 10.54 -4.03 22.75
N THR A 236 11.37 -2.99 22.75
CA THR A 236 10.96 -1.58 22.85
C THR A 236 12.00 -0.68 22.18
N LEU A 237 11.65 0.59 21.93
CA LEU A 237 12.60 1.57 21.41
C LEU A 237 13.69 1.88 22.43
N THR A 238 14.93 2.02 21.97
CA THR A 238 16.05 2.53 22.78
C THR A 238 15.82 3.98 23.20
N SER A 239 16.56 4.47 24.21
CA SER A 239 16.47 5.87 24.66
C SER A 239 16.76 6.89 23.55
N ILE A 240 17.66 6.57 22.61
CA ILE A 240 17.96 7.43 21.45
C ILE A 240 16.78 7.43 20.48
N GLN A 241 16.28 6.25 20.11
CA GLN A 241 15.10 6.10 19.25
C GLN A 241 13.87 6.81 19.82
N ARG A 242 13.65 6.75 21.14
CA ARG A 242 12.56 7.49 21.82
C ARG A 242 12.69 9.00 21.67
N ARG A 243 13.91 9.56 21.68
CA ARG A 243 14.13 11.00 21.44
C ARG A 243 13.77 11.38 20.01
N TRP A 244 14.23 10.60 19.04
CA TRP A 244 13.90 10.80 17.63
C TRP A 244 12.40 10.67 17.36
N PHE A 245 11.78 9.64 17.91
CA PHE A 245 10.33 9.45 17.84
C PHE A 245 9.58 10.67 18.38
N LYS A 246 9.93 11.15 19.59
CA LYS A 246 9.32 12.37 20.16
C LYS A 246 9.53 13.61 19.28
N TRP A 247 10.67 13.74 18.63
CA TRP A 247 10.94 14.83 17.70
C TRP A 247 10.02 14.76 16.47
N VAL A 248 9.85 13.58 15.84
CA VAL A 248 8.88 13.38 14.74
C VAL A 248 7.47 13.73 15.21
N ARG A 249 7.04 13.18 16.35
CA ARG A 249 5.71 13.42 16.91
C ARG A 249 5.44 14.90 17.20
N LYS A 250 6.47 15.68 17.56
CA LYS A 250 6.33 17.10 17.91
C LYS A 250 6.39 18.04 16.70
N TYR A 251 7.26 17.75 15.72
CA TYR A 251 7.58 18.70 14.64
C TYR A 251 7.05 18.29 13.27
N HIS A 252 6.72 17.01 13.08
CA HIS A 252 6.38 16.45 11.77
C HIS A 252 4.97 15.85 11.70
N MET A 253 4.38 15.46 12.82
CA MET A 253 3.02 14.90 12.88
C MET A 253 1.97 15.95 12.52
N ILE A 254 1.15 15.65 11.51
CA ILE A 254 0.06 16.52 11.04
C ILE A 254 -1.33 15.90 11.24
N TYR A 255 -1.42 14.57 11.37
CA TYR A 255 -2.67 13.87 11.72
C TYR A 255 -2.35 12.64 12.55
N ASP A 256 -3.08 12.45 13.63
CA ASP A 256 -3.02 11.27 14.48
C ASP A 256 -4.45 10.83 14.83
N TYR A 257 -4.84 9.64 14.37
CA TYR A 257 -6.14 9.06 14.68
C TYR A 257 -6.43 9.01 16.19
N CYS A 258 -5.40 8.86 17.04
CA CYS A 258 -5.55 8.87 18.49
C CYS A 258 -5.89 10.24 19.09
N GLN A 259 -5.90 11.31 18.30
CA GLN A 259 -6.34 12.64 18.71
C GLN A 259 -7.66 13.05 18.03
N ASP A 260 -8.18 12.22 17.12
CA ASP A 260 -9.37 12.53 16.32
C ASP A 260 -10.66 12.10 17.04
N ASN A 261 -11.01 12.84 18.09
CA ASN A 261 -12.24 12.58 18.84
C ASN A 261 -13.51 12.73 17.99
N GLN A 262 -13.46 13.54 16.92
CA GLN A 262 -14.60 13.74 16.04
C GLN A 262 -14.89 12.48 15.22
N ARG A 263 -13.86 11.90 14.58
CA ARG A 263 -14.00 10.65 13.82
C ARG A 263 -14.51 9.51 14.69
N PHE A 264 -14.01 9.40 15.92
CA PHE A 264 -14.34 8.31 16.82
C PHE A 264 -15.48 8.61 17.81
N GLN A 265 -16.18 9.74 17.67
CA GLN A 265 -17.29 10.11 18.55
C GLN A 265 -16.92 10.06 20.06
N ASN A 266 -15.71 10.52 20.40
CA ASN A 266 -15.08 10.41 21.73
C ASN A 266 -14.82 8.98 22.25
N ASN A 267 -14.92 7.95 21.40
CA ASN A 267 -14.62 6.57 21.72
C ASN A 267 -13.35 6.11 20.97
N LEU A 268 -12.20 6.70 21.35
CA LEU A 268 -10.91 6.43 20.70
C LEU A 268 -10.51 4.95 20.84
N PRO A 269 -9.77 4.40 19.85
CA PRO A 269 -9.22 3.05 19.94
C PRO A 269 -8.40 2.83 21.21
N LYS A 270 -8.56 1.66 21.83
CA LYS A 270 -8.04 1.38 23.18
C LYS A 270 -6.54 1.60 23.30
N GLU A 271 -5.78 1.27 22.26
CA GLU A 271 -4.33 1.44 22.20
C GLU A 271 -3.86 2.91 22.30
N CYS A 272 -4.73 3.87 22.01
CA CYS A 272 -4.41 5.29 22.11
C CYS A 272 -4.16 5.73 23.56
N SER A 273 -4.78 5.05 24.52
CA SER A 273 -4.62 5.30 25.96
C SER A 273 -3.46 4.50 26.60
N LEU A 274 -2.85 3.59 25.85
CA LEU A 274 -1.85 2.65 26.36
C LEU A 274 -0.42 3.14 26.09
N PRO A 275 0.58 2.68 26.86
CA PRO A 275 1.97 3.04 26.64
C PRO A 275 2.44 2.70 25.22
N LYS A 276 3.13 3.65 24.58
CA LYS A 276 3.69 3.50 23.23
C LYS A 276 5.07 2.82 23.21
N TYR A 277 5.77 2.72 24.35
CA TYR A 277 7.08 2.07 24.52
C TYR A 277 7.38 1.77 25.99
#